data_AF-H5U3Q1-F1
#
_entry.id   AF-H5U3Q1-F1
#
_cell.length_a   1.000
_cell.length_b   1.000
_cell.length_c   1.000
_cell.angle_alpha   90.00
_cell.angle_beta   90.00
_cell.angle_gamma   90.00
#
_symmetry.space_group_name_H-M   'P 1'
#
loop_
_entity.id
_entity.type
_entity.pdbx_description
1 polymer ?
#
loop_
_entity_poly.entity_id
_entity_poly.type
_entity_poly.pdbx_seq_one_letter_code
_entity_poly.pdbx_strand_id
1 'polypeptide(L)'
;MDWYSAAGTTFGAEFDAAPGEGFAVNVFLRDGQRVFRTWHTAGRGTEQLGHSFSLLDILPWGRQEEWQDVPDGWPQRPTYSGWAGSADIARLYGEA
;
A
#
# COMPACT_ATOMS: atom_id res chain seq x y z
N MET A 1 -9.93 -10.11 1.69
CA MET A 1 -9.75 -8.66 1.47
C MET A 1 -11.01 -8.20 0.76
N ASP A 2 -11.71 -7.23 1.34
CA ASP A 2 -12.98 -6.76 0.78
C ASP A 2 -12.71 -5.67 -0.25
N TRP A 3 -13.40 -5.75 -1.39
CA TRP A 3 -13.31 -4.77 -2.46
C TRP A 3 -14.58 -3.95 -2.47
N TYR A 4 -14.41 -2.62 -2.58
CA TYR A 4 -15.50 -1.66 -2.68
C TYR A 4 -15.36 -0.88 -3.99
N SER A 5 -16.49 -0.39 -4.49
CA SER A 5 -16.53 0.47 -5.67
C SER A 5 -17.17 1.81 -5.31
N ALA A 6 -16.56 2.89 -5.79
CA ALA A 6 -17.12 4.24 -5.73
C ALA A 6 -17.80 4.64 -7.07
N ALA A 7 -18.06 3.67 -7.96
CA ALA A 7 -18.73 3.93 -9.23
C ALA A 7 -20.10 4.59 -9.02
N GLY A 8 -20.40 5.61 -9.83
CA GLY A 8 -21.63 6.39 -9.70
C GLY A 8 -21.60 7.48 -8.61
N THR A 9 -20.44 7.73 -7.98
CA THR A 9 -20.24 8.84 -7.04
C THR A 9 -19.23 9.87 -7.57
N THR A 10 -19.09 11.01 -6.90
CA THR A 10 -18.08 12.03 -7.21
C THR A 10 -16.69 11.71 -6.67
N PHE A 11 -16.56 10.67 -5.84
CA PHE A 11 -15.33 10.38 -5.10
C PHE A 11 -14.09 10.27 -6.00
N GLY A 12 -14.20 9.57 -7.15
CA GLY A 12 -13.08 9.46 -8.09
C GLY A 12 -12.60 10.83 -8.57
N ALA A 13 -13.52 11.72 -8.93
CA ALA A 13 -13.18 13.07 -9.37
C ALA A 13 -12.65 13.98 -8.25
N GLU A 14 -13.12 13.77 -7.02
CA GLU A 14 -12.62 14.50 -5.83
C GLU A 14 -11.18 14.10 -5.45
N PHE A 15 -10.69 12.96 -5.95
CA PHE A 15 -9.38 12.39 -5.64
C PHE A 15 -8.57 12.04 -6.90
N ASP A 16 -8.68 12.86 -7.94
CA ASP A 16 -7.81 12.84 -9.13
C ASP A 16 -7.83 11.50 -9.90
N ALA A 17 -9.00 10.86 -9.95
CA ALA A 17 -9.27 9.60 -10.63
C ALA A 17 -10.65 9.60 -11.35
N ALA A 18 -11.00 10.71 -12.02
CA ALA A 18 -12.27 10.86 -12.74
C ALA A 18 -12.33 10.02 -14.04
N PRO A 19 -13.53 9.77 -14.59
CA PRO A 19 -13.67 9.19 -15.92
C PRO A 19 -12.93 10.04 -16.98
N GLY A 20 -12.08 9.39 -17.77
CA GLY A 20 -11.24 10.05 -18.76
C GLY A 20 -9.90 10.58 -18.22
N GLU A 21 -9.70 10.53 -16.90
CA GLU A 21 -8.37 10.68 -16.30
C GLU A 21 -7.59 9.36 -16.42
N GLY A 22 -6.27 9.45 -16.31
CA GLY A 22 -5.38 8.29 -16.34
C GLY A 22 -5.46 7.46 -15.05
N PHE A 23 -4.57 6.48 -14.91
CA PHE A 23 -4.44 5.74 -13.67
C PHE A 23 -3.97 6.64 -12.52
N ALA A 24 -4.54 6.41 -11.34
CA ALA A 24 -4.16 7.08 -10.10
C ALA A 24 -4.17 6.08 -8.93
N VAL A 25 -3.28 6.30 -7.97
CA VAL A 25 -3.23 5.56 -6.71
C VAL A 25 -3.33 6.56 -5.58
N ASN A 26 -4.37 6.42 -4.76
CA ASN A 26 -4.60 7.22 -3.57
C ASN A 26 -4.48 6.32 -2.34
N VAL A 27 -3.72 6.77 -1.34
CA VAL A 27 -3.61 6.09 -0.04
C VAL A 27 -4.29 6.95 1.02
N PHE A 28 -5.20 6.32 1.75
CA PHE A 28 -5.94 6.98 2.82
C PHE A 28 -5.67 6.31 4.17
N LEU A 29 -5.46 7.14 5.20
CA LEU A 29 -5.39 6.72 6.60
C LEU A 29 -6.63 7.22 7.32
N ARG A 30 -7.33 6.31 8.02
CA ARG A 30 -8.41 6.67 8.93
C ARG A 30 -7.88 6.69 10.36
N ASP A 31 -8.09 7.80 11.05
CA ASP A 31 -7.82 7.95 12.48
C ASP A 31 -9.11 8.46 13.17
N GLY A 32 -9.76 7.55 13.89
CA GLY A 32 -11.09 7.77 14.46
C GLY A 32 -12.12 8.17 13.39
N GLN A 33 -12.66 9.38 13.52
CA GLN A 33 -13.65 9.94 12.58
C GLN A 33 -13.03 10.73 11.42
N ARG A 34 -11.70 10.87 11.39
CA ARG A 34 -10.99 11.64 10.35
C ARG A 34 -10.38 10.69 9.32
N VAL A 35 -10.35 11.13 8.08
CA VAL A 35 -9.69 10.44 6.97
C VAL A 35 -8.70 11.41 6.33
N PHE A 36 -7.47 10.95 6.14
CA PHE A 36 -6.38 11.71 5.56
C PHE A 36 -5.94 11.04 4.27
N ARG A 37 -5.80 11.81 3.18
CA ARG A 37 -5.06 11.35 2.00
C ARG A 37 -3.58 11.51 2.28
N THR A 38 -2.89 10.41 2.56
CA THR A 38 -1.48 10.43 3.01
C THR A 38 -0.50 10.34 1.85
N TRP A 39 -0.93 9.79 0.71
CA TRP A 39 -0.09 9.69 -0.48
C TRP A 39 -0.95 9.64 -1.75
N HIS A 40 -0.42 10.18 -2.84
CA HIS A 40 -1.06 10.17 -4.16
C HIS A 40 -0.02 10.19 -5.28
N THR A 41 -0.26 9.40 -6.32
CA THR A 41 0.39 9.56 -7.64
C THR A 41 -0.61 9.30 -8.77
N ALA A 42 -0.35 9.89 -9.93
CA ALA A 42 -1.08 9.64 -11.17
C ALA A 42 -0.14 9.46 -12.37
N GLY A 43 -0.71 9.06 -13.51
CA GLY A 43 0.01 8.89 -14.77
C GLY A 43 1.16 7.89 -14.64
N ARG A 44 2.34 8.21 -15.21
CA ARG A 44 3.49 7.30 -15.18
C ARG A 44 4.03 7.00 -13.78
N GLY A 45 3.65 7.78 -12.76
CA GLY A 45 4.02 7.47 -11.39
C GLY A 45 3.41 6.16 -10.87
N THR A 46 2.28 5.71 -11.45
CA THR A 46 1.69 4.42 -11.08
C THR A 46 2.51 3.23 -11.56
N GLU A 47 3.37 3.41 -12.58
CA GLU A 47 4.23 2.34 -13.13
C GLU A 47 5.26 1.83 -12.10
N GLN A 48 5.69 2.67 -11.16
CA GLN A 48 6.71 2.35 -10.15
C GLN A 48 6.20 1.43 -9.02
N LEU A 49 4.88 1.23 -8.94
CA LEU A 49 4.21 0.49 -7.86
C LEU A 49 3.96 -0.99 -8.20
N GLY A 50 4.62 -1.54 -9.22
CA GLY A 50 4.35 -2.88 -9.75
C GLY A 50 4.70 -4.06 -8.83
N HIS A 51 5.33 -3.83 -7.68
CA HIS A 51 5.77 -4.88 -6.76
C HIS A 51 5.35 -4.59 -5.32
N SER A 52 5.23 -5.65 -4.50
CA SER A 52 4.72 -5.55 -3.13
C SER A 52 5.47 -4.53 -2.27
N PHE A 53 6.80 -4.46 -2.40
CA PHE A 53 7.61 -3.58 -1.56
C PHE A 53 7.44 -2.10 -1.89
N SER A 54 7.36 -1.72 -3.17
CA SER A 54 7.11 -0.31 -3.52
C SER A 54 5.70 0.13 -3.15
N LEU A 55 4.72 -0.79 -3.12
CA LEU A 55 3.40 -0.51 -2.56
C LEU A 55 3.43 -0.32 -1.04
N LEU A 56 4.18 -1.14 -0.30
CA LEU A 56 4.30 -0.99 1.15
C LEU A 56 4.97 0.32 1.54
N ASP A 57 5.94 0.79 0.77
CA ASP A 57 6.68 2.03 1.05
C ASP A 57 5.83 3.30 1.02
N ILE A 58 4.68 3.27 0.32
CA ILE A 58 3.75 4.40 0.25
C ILE A 58 2.62 4.33 1.28
N LEU A 59 2.51 3.20 2.01
CA LEU A 59 1.52 3.06 3.07
C LEU A 59 1.96 3.77 4.34
N PRO A 60 1.03 4.30 5.15
CA PRO A 60 1.36 4.99 6.40
C PRO A 60 2.32 4.17 7.25
N TRP A 61 2.03 2.91 7.56
CA TRP A 61 2.89 2.08 8.42
C TRP A 61 4.11 1.45 7.72
N GLY A 62 4.32 1.73 6.44
CA GLY A 62 5.46 1.20 5.69
C GLY A 62 5.54 -0.34 5.71
N ARG A 63 6.77 -0.85 5.75
CA ARG A 63 7.07 -2.29 5.86
C ARG A 63 7.11 -2.81 7.31
N GLN A 64 7.07 -1.90 8.27
CA GLN A 64 7.20 -2.11 9.72
C GLN A 64 8.55 -2.72 10.11
N GLU A 65 9.62 -2.49 9.36
CA GLU A 65 10.94 -3.06 9.67
C GLU A 65 11.76 -2.11 10.56
N GLU A 66 12.60 -2.66 11.45
CA GLU A 66 13.43 -1.90 12.42
C GLU A 66 14.35 -0.85 11.80
N TRP A 67 14.74 -1.00 10.52
CA TRP A 67 15.55 0.00 9.83
C TRP A 67 14.77 1.24 9.43
N GLN A 68 13.43 1.19 9.43
CA GLN A 68 12.60 2.33 9.06
C GLN A 68 12.54 3.34 10.20
N ASP A 69 12.76 4.61 9.85
CA ASP A 69 12.50 5.72 10.75
C ASP A 69 10.98 5.97 10.80
N VAL A 70 10.35 5.69 11.95
CA VAL A 70 8.91 5.79 12.17
C VAL A 70 8.60 6.49 13.50
N PRO A 71 7.42 7.13 13.64
CA PRO A 71 7.02 7.75 14.91
C PRO A 71 6.98 6.78 16.09
N ASP A 72 7.17 7.31 17.29
CA ASP A 72 7.05 6.55 18.54
C ASP A 72 5.70 5.83 18.65
N GLY A 73 5.74 4.57 19.08
CA GLY A 73 4.56 3.73 19.26
C GLY A 73 4.02 3.08 17.98
N TRP A 74 4.64 3.33 16.82
CA TRP A 74 4.31 2.60 15.60
C TRP A 74 4.83 1.17 15.63
N PRO A 75 4.11 0.21 15.01
CA PRO A 75 4.54 -1.18 15.00
C PRO A 75 5.85 -1.34 14.20
N GLN A 76 6.82 -1.98 14.81
CA GLN A 76 8.04 -2.45 14.16
C GLN A 76 8.34 -3.91 14.52
N ARG A 77 9.03 -4.59 13.61
CA ARG A 77 9.49 -5.97 13.73
C ARG A 77 10.89 -6.11 13.12
N PRO A 78 11.63 -7.18 13.47
CA PRO A 78 12.95 -7.41 12.89
C PRO A 78 12.94 -7.40 11.37
N THR A 79 13.98 -6.83 10.76
CA THR A 79 14.15 -6.78 9.31
C THR A 79 14.02 -8.17 8.68
N TYR A 80 13.26 -8.30 7.58
CA TYR A 80 12.92 -9.56 6.90
C TYR A 80 12.03 -10.56 7.65
N SER A 81 11.57 -10.27 8.87
CA SER A 81 10.69 -11.19 9.63
C SER A 81 9.22 -11.20 9.15
N GLY A 82 8.88 -10.30 8.23
CA GLY A 82 7.51 -10.02 7.84
C GLY A 82 6.92 -10.83 6.70
N TRP A 83 7.74 -11.65 6.06
CA TRP A 83 7.47 -12.30 4.79
C TRP A 83 8.09 -13.70 4.82
N ALA A 84 7.58 -14.60 3.99
CA ALA A 84 8.19 -15.91 3.84
C ALA A 84 9.61 -15.77 3.25
N GLY A 85 10.58 -16.43 3.87
CA GLY A 85 11.94 -16.52 3.33
C GLY A 85 11.98 -17.40 2.08
N SER A 86 13.09 -17.34 1.33
CA SER A 86 13.26 -18.20 0.14
C SER A 86 13.12 -19.69 0.45
N ALA A 87 13.59 -20.14 1.62
CA ALA A 87 13.42 -21.52 2.08
C ALA A 87 11.95 -21.87 2.41
N ASP A 88 11.19 -20.91 2.94
CA ASP A 88 9.76 -21.12 3.23
C ASP A 88 8.96 -21.20 1.93
N ILE A 89 9.24 -20.31 0.97
CA ILE A 89 8.66 -20.37 -0.37
C ILE A 89 9.03 -21.69 -1.07
N ALA A 90 10.29 -22.12 -0.98
CA ALA A 90 10.72 -23.39 -1.57
C ALA A 90 9.92 -24.58 -0.99
N ARG A 91 9.66 -24.56 0.32
CA ARG A 91 8.85 -25.60 0.99
C ARG A 91 7.39 -25.60 0.51
N LEU A 92 6.84 -24.46 0.07
CA LEU A 92 5.49 -24.37 -0.51
C LEU A 92 5.36 -25.04 -1.89
N TYR A 93 6.47 -25.24 -2.62
CA TYR A 93 6.44 -25.94 -3.90
C TYR A 93 6.24 -27.46 -3.76
N GLY A 94 6.42 -28.02 -2.55
CA GLY A 94 6.25 -29.44 -2.28
C GLY A 94 7.51 -30.28 -2.56
N GLU A 95 7.38 -31.60 -2.37
CA GLU A 95 8.40 -32.57 -2.78
C GLU A 95 8.38 -32.73 -4.32
N ALA A 96 9.54 -33.04 -4.89
CA ALA A 96 9.69 -33.30 -6.33
C ALA A 96 9.06 -34.63 -6.75
#